data_AF-A0A921YWH9-F1
#
_entry.id   AF-A0A921YWH9-F1
#
_cell.length_a   1.000
_cell.length_b   1.000
_cell.length_c   1.000
_cell.angle_alpha   90.00
_cell.angle_beta   90.00
_cell.angle_gamma   90.00
#
_symmetry.space_group_name_H-M   'P 1'
#
loop_
_entity.id
_entity.type
_entity.pdbx_description
1 polymer ?
#
loop_
_entity_poly.entity_id
_entity_poly.type
_entity_poly.pdbx_seq_one_letter_code
_entity_poly.pdbx_strand_id
1 'polypeptide(L)'
;MTTIFCNSDTYNIKVIFVSFLCVTNVCIHLFYFSHFIILSTVQNISCFCYKRIVKMPFILICGTPVSGKTIRAIELKEFFENKHNKKVEIVNEDEAIIKLGYDKNSTYLDSQKEKRVRGYLKSEVLRLIGKDNVVILDGSNYIKGFRYELYCASKAAKSTQCTVYTIRDYEEAWEANKLRCQDVKEEESCERIQPVPYTQEVFDALTKLRFEEPNSNNRWDSPLFTVQPSDQLDLEDIYKALFEKKPPPPNQSTQNPPLTSTNFLYELDKVTQAISKQILEAKQLNIDGEVKFPDYPGCVLDPGFTHNVNPQKLLRWRRQFLTYAKMNHSNEDINKIGRYYIQYLNKTMTD
;
A
#
# COMPACT_ATOMS: atom_id res chain seq x y z
N MET A 1 -10.50 -50.88 29.70
CA MET A 1 -9.22 -50.27 30.15
C MET A 1 -8.86 -49.21 29.14
N THR A 2 -8.88 -47.95 29.56
CA THR A 2 -8.71 -46.79 28.69
C THR A 2 -7.23 -46.45 28.55
N THR A 3 -6.92 -45.85 27.40
CA THR A 3 -6.00 -44.71 27.18
C THR A 3 -4.60 -44.93 26.58
N ILE A 4 -4.35 -44.05 25.60
CA ILE A 4 -3.10 -43.34 25.19
C ILE A 4 -2.34 -43.90 23.97
N PHE A 5 -2.27 -43.04 22.95
CA PHE A 5 -1.27 -43.01 21.88
C PHE A 5 -0.35 -41.80 22.10
N CYS A 6 0.97 -41.98 21.94
CA CYS A 6 1.89 -40.89 21.61
C CYS A 6 3.25 -41.40 21.04
N ASN A 7 3.71 -40.71 19.98
CA ASN A 7 5.08 -40.38 19.56
C ASN A 7 6.03 -41.30 18.73
N SER A 8 6.49 -40.68 17.63
CA SER A 8 7.86 -40.51 17.05
C SER A 8 8.71 -41.70 16.55
N ASP A 9 9.17 -41.67 15.28
CA ASP A 9 10.58 -41.36 14.92
C ASP A 9 11.01 -41.66 13.46
N THR A 10 11.83 -40.74 12.92
CA THR A 10 12.96 -40.79 11.96
C THR A 10 13.01 -41.77 10.75
N TYR A 11 13.38 -41.23 9.58
CA TYR A 11 13.95 -41.98 8.43
C TYR A 11 15.33 -41.44 8.00
N ASN A 12 16.31 -42.35 8.00
CA ASN A 12 17.60 -42.30 7.30
C ASN A 12 17.44 -42.90 5.88
N ILE A 13 18.31 -42.57 4.92
CA ILE A 13 19.06 -43.53 4.07
C ILE A 13 19.99 -42.82 3.07
N LYS A 14 21.22 -43.36 3.00
CA LYS A 14 22.41 -42.96 2.26
C LYS A 14 22.39 -43.34 0.77
N VAL A 15 23.18 -42.58 0.00
CA VAL A 15 23.55 -42.71 -1.41
C VAL A 15 24.51 -43.89 -1.65
N ILE A 16 24.33 -44.63 -2.77
CA ILE A 16 25.23 -45.68 -3.26
C ILE A 16 25.90 -45.23 -4.58
N PHE A 17 27.22 -45.45 -4.64
CA PHE A 17 28.14 -45.27 -5.76
C PHE A 17 28.08 -46.44 -6.75
N VAL A 18 28.16 -46.18 -8.06
CA VAL A 18 28.63 -47.16 -9.05
C VAL A 18 29.50 -46.46 -10.11
N SER A 19 30.67 -47.03 -10.32
CA SER A 19 31.76 -46.67 -11.23
C SER A 19 31.70 -47.47 -12.52
N PHE A 20 32.11 -46.90 -13.66
CA PHE A 20 32.59 -47.66 -14.82
C PHE A 20 33.64 -46.87 -15.62
N LEU A 21 34.65 -47.59 -16.11
CA LEU A 21 35.93 -47.15 -16.67
C LEU A 21 36.05 -47.68 -18.13
N CYS A 22 36.55 -46.90 -19.10
CA CYS A 22 37.16 -47.37 -20.38
C CYS A 22 37.74 -46.15 -21.14
N VAL A 23 39.05 -45.82 -21.19
CA VAL A 23 40.21 -46.38 -21.95
C VAL A 23 40.41 -45.74 -23.36
N THR A 24 41.39 -44.83 -23.41
CA THR A 24 42.47 -44.53 -24.41
C THR A 24 42.27 -43.87 -25.79
N ASN A 25 43.07 -42.79 -25.96
CA ASN A 25 43.91 -42.35 -27.10
C ASN A 25 43.28 -41.79 -28.41
N VAL A 26 43.59 -40.52 -28.72
CA VAL A 26 44.39 -40.05 -29.88
C VAL A 26 44.09 -38.56 -30.20
N CYS A 27 45.15 -37.81 -30.51
CA CYS A 27 45.21 -36.53 -31.25
C CYS A 27 45.00 -35.18 -30.52
N ILE A 28 46.15 -34.69 -30.05
CA ILE A 28 46.62 -33.30 -30.09
C ILE A 28 46.33 -32.66 -31.46
N HIS A 29 45.40 -31.71 -31.52
CA HIS A 29 45.46 -30.46 -32.31
C HIS A 29 44.09 -29.78 -32.25
N LEU A 30 43.87 -28.90 -31.27
CA LEU A 30 42.95 -27.76 -31.31
C LEU A 30 43.08 -26.98 -29.98
N PHE A 31 44.33 -26.64 -29.64
CA PHE A 31 44.59 -25.38 -28.94
C PHE A 31 44.10 -24.26 -29.86
N TYR A 32 43.50 -23.21 -29.30
CA TYR A 32 42.78 -22.11 -29.96
C TYR A 32 41.28 -22.31 -30.18
N PHE A 33 40.49 -22.68 -29.16
CA PHE A 33 39.09 -22.23 -29.08
C PHE A 33 38.50 -22.24 -27.65
N SER A 34 39.34 -22.16 -26.62
CA SER A 34 38.95 -22.34 -25.21
C SER A 34 39.19 -21.10 -24.34
N HIS A 35 38.94 -19.90 -24.85
CA HIS A 35 38.93 -18.66 -24.04
C HIS A 35 37.71 -17.76 -24.25
N PHE A 36 36.69 -18.20 -24.99
CA PHE A 36 35.50 -17.36 -25.26
C PHE A 36 34.16 -17.95 -24.78
N ILE A 37 34.16 -19.08 -24.07
CA ILE A 37 32.92 -19.76 -23.61
C ILE A 37 32.93 -20.01 -22.09
N ILE A 38 33.65 -19.19 -21.31
CA ILE A 38 33.60 -19.23 -19.82
C ILE A 38 33.30 -17.85 -19.24
N LEU A 39 32.45 -17.06 -19.92
CA LEU A 39 32.01 -15.75 -19.44
C LEU A 39 30.51 -15.47 -19.62
N SER A 40 29.70 -16.47 -20.02
CA SER A 40 28.26 -16.29 -20.25
C SER A 40 27.33 -17.01 -19.27
N THR A 41 27.85 -17.66 -18.21
CA THR A 41 27.01 -18.49 -17.31
C THR A 41 27.13 -18.18 -15.81
N VAL A 42 27.60 -16.99 -15.43
CA VAL A 42 27.63 -16.55 -14.00
C VAL A 42 26.95 -15.20 -13.77
N GLN A 43 26.03 -14.80 -14.64
CA GLN A 43 25.11 -13.68 -14.38
C GLN A 43 23.72 -14.09 -14.82
N ASN A 44 22.95 -14.67 -13.88
CA ASN A 44 21.47 -14.55 -13.77
C ASN A 44 20.89 -15.63 -12.86
N ILE A 45 21.46 -15.77 -11.66
CA ILE A 45 20.67 -16.20 -10.50
C ILE A 45 20.73 -15.04 -9.51
N SER A 46 20.31 -13.85 -9.97
CA SER A 46 19.69 -12.92 -9.05
C SER A 46 18.44 -13.64 -8.56
N CYS A 47 18.52 -14.14 -7.34
CA CYS A 47 17.37 -14.54 -6.56
C CYS A 47 16.40 -13.34 -6.58
N PHE A 48 15.49 -13.33 -7.55
CA PHE A 48 14.34 -12.44 -7.60
C PHE A 48 13.41 -12.96 -6.52
N CYS A 49 13.83 -12.72 -5.28
CA CYS A 49 12.94 -12.69 -4.13
C CYS A 49 12.07 -11.47 -4.38
N TYR A 50 11.11 -11.60 -5.31
CA TYR A 50 9.91 -10.79 -5.31
C TYR A 50 9.38 -10.98 -3.91
N LYS A 51 9.64 -10.01 -3.02
CA LYS A 51 8.76 -9.75 -1.91
C LYS A 51 7.40 -9.65 -2.58
N ARG A 52 6.64 -10.74 -2.54
CA ARG A 52 5.26 -10.79 -2.97
C ARG A 52 4.60 -9.78 -2.06
N ILE A 53 4.48 -8.54 -2.54
CA ILE A 53 3.69 -7.52 -1.87
C ILE A 53 2.32 -8.15 -1.87
N VAL A 54 1.92 -8.70 -0.73
CA VAL A 54 0.61 -9.31 -0.64
C VAL A 54 -0.36 -8.14 -0.75
N LYS A 55 -0.91 -7.98 -1.94
CA LYS A 55 -1.93 -6.98 -2.21
C LYS A 55 -3.18 -7.50 -1.53
N MET A 56 -3.58 -6.80 -0.48
CA MET A 56 -4.75 -7.08 0.34
C MET A 56 -5.86 -6.23 -0.25
N PRO A 57 -6.77 -6.75 -1.09
CA PRO A 57 -7.72 -5.90 -1.78
C PRO A 57 -9.04 -5.80 -1.03
N PHE A 58 -9.60 -4.60 -1.05
CA PHE A 58 -10.91 -4.28 -0.50
C PHE A 58 -11.85 -3.89 -1.64
N ILE A 59 -13.02 -4.52 -1.70
CA ILE A 59 -14.07 -4.22 -2.66
C ILE A 59 -15.24 -3.61 -1.89
N LEU A 60 -15.57 -2.37 -2.24
CA LEU A 60 -16.73 -1.64 -1.74
C LEU A 60 -17.85 -1.75 -2.77
N ILE A 61 -18.94 -2.43 -2.44
CA ILE A 61 -20.15 -2.39 -3.28
C ILE A 61 -21.02 -1.23 -2.82
N CYS A 62 -21.53 -0.42 -3.73
CA CYS A 62 -22.42 0.69 -3.43
C CYS A 62 -23.62 0.63 -4.37
N GLY A 63 -24.81 0.98 -3.90
CA GLY A 63 -25.99 1.02 -4.75
C GLY A 63 -27.30 1.09 -3.97
N THR A 64 -28.35 1.54 -4.65
CA THR A 64 -29.71 1.65 -4.12
C THR A 64 -30.26 0.27 -3.71
N PRO A 65 -31.30 0.19 -2.87
CA PRO A 65 -31.99 -1.06 -2.58
C PRO A 65 -32.32 -1.85 -3.85
N VAL A 66 -32.16 -3.17 -3.81
CA VAL A 66 -32.55 -4.10 -4.91
C VAL A 66 -31.82 -3.89 -6.26
N SER A 67 -30.68 -3.20 -6.25
CA SER A 67 -29.81 -3.00 -7.45
C SER A 67 -28.90 -4.19 -7.80
N GLY A 68 -28.98 -5.31 -7.08
CA GLY A 68 -28.18 -6.52 -7.38
C GLY A 68 -26.83 -6.62 -6.64
N LYS A 69 -26.59 -5.79 -5.62
CA LYS A 69 -25.35 -5.79 -4.81
C LYS A 69 -24.90 -7.19 -4.35
N THR A 70 -25.77 -7.93 -3.68
CA THR A 70 -25.47 -9.26 -3.16
C THR A 70 -25.18 -10.27 -4.27
N ILE A 71 -25.85 -10.17 -5.42
CA ILE A 71 -25.56 -11.03 -6.59
C ILE A 71 -24.14 -10.76 -7.07
N ARG A 72 -23.74 -9.49 -7.21
CA ARG A 72 -22.37 -9.12 -7.59
C ARG A 72 -21.34 -9.52 -6.54
N ALA A 73 -21.67 -9.46 -5.25
CA ALA A 73 -20.79 -9.92 -4.19
C ALA A 73 -20.49 -11.42 -4.29
N ILE A 74 -21.51 -12.24 -4.59
CA ILE A 74 -21.37 -13.68 -4.80
C ILE A 74 -20.60 -13.98 -6.08
N GLU A 75 -20.93 -13.31 -7.19
CA GLU A 75 -20.22 -13.43 -8.47
C GLU A 75 -18.71 -13.15 -8.31
N LEU A 76 -18.37 -12.08 -7.58
CA LEU A 76 -16.98 -11.74 -7.25
C LEU A 76 -16.33 -12.79 -6.37
N LYS A 77 -17.04 -13.29 -5.35
CA LYS A 77 -16.51 -14.33 -4.46
C LYS A 77 -16.16 -15.59 -5.23
N GLU A 78 -17.09 -16.10 -6.04
CA GLU A 78 -16.88 -17.29 -6.87
C GLU A 78 -15.71 -17.10 -7.83
N PHE A 79 -15.60 -15.93 -8.46
CA PHE A 79 -14.50 -15.61 -9.35
C PHE A 79 -13.13 -15.67 -8.64
N PHE A 80 -12.98 -15.00 -7.49
CA PHE A 80 -11.70 -14.95 -6.78
C PHE A 80 -11.34 -16.30 -6.13
N GLU A 81 -12.33 -17.03 -5.60
CA GLU A 81 -12.11 -18.36 -5.00
C GLU A 81 -11.77 -19.39 -6.07
N ASN A 82 -12.58 -19.51 -7.14
CA ASN A 82 -12.43 -20.57 -8.12
C ASN A 82 -11.30 -20.29 -9.13
N LYS A 83 -11.22 -19.06 -9.67
CA LYS A 83 -10.26 -18.74 -10.74
C LYS A 83 -8.89 -18.36 -10.23
N HIS A 84 -8.83 -17.68 -9.08
CA HIS A 84 -7.59 -17.12 -8.54
C HIS A 84 -7.13 -17.74 -7.22
N ASN A 85 -7.85 -18.74 -6.69
CA ASN A 85 -7.55 -19.45 -5.45
C ASN A 85 -7.24 -18.47 -4.29
N LYS A 86 -8.09 -17.46 -4.14
CA LYS A 86 -8.01 -16.46 -3.09
C LYS A 86 -9.05 -16.73 -2.03
N LYS A 87 -8.69 -16.50 -0.77
CA LYS A 87 -9.67 -16.46 0.32
C LYS A 87 -10.51 -15.18 0.18
N VAL A 88 -11.82 -15.30 0.14
CA VAL A 88 -12.74 -14.15 0.07
C VAL A 88 -13.63 -14.11 1.30
N GLU A 89 -13.74 -12.93 1.91
CA GLU A 89 -14.58 -12.69 3.07
C GLU A 89 -15.62 -11.62 2.71
N ILE A 90 -16.90 -11.96 2.77
CA ILE A 90 -18.00 -11.03 2.53
C ILE A 90 -18.49 -10.52 3.88
N VAL A 91 -18.50 -9.19 4.04
CA VAL A 91 -19.18 -8.50 5.14
C VAL A 91 -20.51 -8.01 4.60
N ASN A 92 -21.61 -8.64 5.02
CA ASN A 92 -22.96 -8.33 4.53
C ASN A 92 -23.73 -7.43 5.53
N GLU A 93 -24.41 -6.40 5.00
CA GLU A 93 -25.20 -5.44 5.79
C GLU A 93 -26.44 -6.07 6.46
N ASP A 94 -27.18 -6.91 5.75
CA ASP A 94 -28.37 -7.58 6.29
C ASP A 94 -27.98 -8.56 7.42
N GLU A 95 -26.86 -9.28 7.27
CA GLU A 95 -26.28 -10.09 8.36
C GLU A 95 -25.92 -9.25 9.58
N ALA A 96 -25.31 -8.08 9.38
CA ALA A 96 -24.92 -7.20 10.47
C ALA A 96 -26.13 -6.67 11.24
N ILE A 97 -27.23 -6.34 10.54
CA ILE A 97 -28.50 -5.93 11.13
C ILE A 97 -29.04 -7.03 12.05
N ILE A 98 -29.06 -8.28 11.57
CA ILE A 98 -29.54 -9.43 12.34
C ILE A 98 -28.63 -9.72 13.54
N LYS A 99 -27.31 -9.70 13.36
CA LYS A 99 -26.32 -9.92 14.45
C LYS A 99 -26.45 -8.89 15.57
N LEU A 100 -26.86 -7.67 15.25
CA LEU A 100 -27.12 -6.61 16.24
C LEU A 100 -28.52 -6.68 16.87
N GLY A 101 -29.35 -7.65 16.48
CA GLY A 101 -30.70 -7.86 17.00
C GLY A 101 -31.72 -6.83 16.49
N TYR A 102 -31.50 -6.26 15.30
CA TYR A 102 -32.40 -5.28 14.70
C TYR A 102 -33.23 -5.89 13.57
N ASP A 103 -34.41 -5.32 13.33
CA ASP A 103 -35.18 -5.56 12.11
C ASP A 103 -34.73 -4.59 11.00
N LYS A 104 -34.75 -5.07 9.75
CA LYS A 104 -34.28 -4.34 8.58
C LYS A 104 -34.98 -3.00 8.37
N ASN A 105 -36.30 -2.98 8.33
CA ASN A 105 -37.05 -1.74 8.12
C ASN A 105 -36.92 -0.82 9.32
N SER A 106 -37.00 -1.37 10.53
CA SER A 106 -36.82 -0.59 11.77
C SER A 106 -35.43 0.05 11.90
N THR A 107 -34.41 -0.53 11.26
CA THR A 107 -33.04 -0.02 11.27
C THR A 107 -32.97 1.29 10.53
N TYR A 108 -33.53 1.37 9.32
CA TYR A 108 -33.46 2.57 8.47
C TYR A 108 -34.41 3.70 8.89
N LEU A 109 -35.35 3.41 9.79
CA LEU A 109 -36.20 4.40 10.45
C LEU A 109 -35.52 5.05 11.67
N ASP A 110 -34.46 4.45 12.22
CA ASP A 110 -33.74 4.93 13.40
C ASP A 110 -32.27 5.21 13.10
N SER A 111 -31.93 6.49 13.00
CA SER A 111 -30.56 6.96 12.73
C SER A 111 -29.49 6.41 13.68
N GLN A 112 -29.84 6.09 14.94
CA GLN A 112 -28.89 5.50 15.89
C GLN A 112 -28.61 4.04 15.57
N LYS A 113 -29.62 3.26 15.16
CA LYS A 113 -29.43 1.88 14.68
C LYS A 113 -28.59 1.86 13.42
N GLU A 114 -28.89 2.72 12.44
CA GLU A 114 -28.07 2.84 11.22
C GLU A 114 -26.61 3.18 11.53
N LYS A 115 -26.38 4.12 12.45
CA LYS A 115 -25.02 4.48 12.88
C LYS A 115 -24.29 3.31 13.52
N ARG A 116 -24.97 2.50 14.35
CA ARG A 116 -24.39 1.31 14.99
C ARG A 116 -24.06 0.22 13.96
N VAL A 117 -24.96 -0.04 13.02
CA VAL A 117 -24.73 -1.00 11.91
C VAL A 117 -23.52 -0.57 11.09
N ARG A 118 -23.42 0.71 10.69
CA ARG A 118 -22.24 1.23 9.98
C ARG A 118 -20.95 1.09 10.79
N GLY A 119 -21.00 1.36 12.10
CA GLY A 119 -19.88 1.18 13.00
C GLY A 119 -19.41 -0.28 13.09
N TYR A 120 -20.36 -1.22 13.14
CA TYR A 120 -20.09 -2.65 13.13
C TYR A 120 -19.46 -3.10 11.80
N LEU A 121 -20.07 -2.73 10.66
CA LEU A 121 -19.56 -3.05 9.33
C LEU A 121 -18.12 -2.56 9.13
N LYS A 122 -17.84 -1.30 9.51
CA LYS A 122 -16.49 -0.73 9.46
C LYS A 122 -15.50 -1.53 10.31
N SER A 123 -15.90 -1.95 11.51
CA SER A 123 -15.04 -2.70 12.43
C SER A 123 -14.73 -4.09 11.87
N GLU A 124 -15.73 -4.78 11.31
CA GLU A 124 -15.53 -6.08 10.67
C GLU A 124 -14.65 -5.98 9.43
N VAL A 125 -14.87 -4.98 8.57
CA VAL A 125 -14.01 -4.71 7.43
C VAL A 125 -12.56 -4.46 7.88
N LEU A 126 -12.34 -3.61 8.89
CA LEU A 126 -11.00 -3.34 9.42
C LEU A 126 -10.32 -4.58 10.01
N ARG A 127 -11.09 -5.46 10.67
CA ARG A 127 -10.59 -6.73 11.20
C ARG A 127 -10.17 -7.69 10.09
N LEU A 128 -10.89 -7.68 8.97
CA LEU A 128 -10.68 -8.58 7.85
C LEU A 128 -9.67 -8.05 6.82
N ILE A 129 -9.49 -6.73 6.69
CA ILE A 129 -8.47 -6.16 5.80
C ILE A 129 -7.09 -6.56 6.37
N GLY A 130 -6.49 -7.56 5.73
CA GLY A 130 -5.32 -8.25 6.26
C GLY A 130 -4.65 -9.15 5.22
N LYS A 131 -3.65 -9.93 5.66
CA LYS A 131 -2.50 -10.30 4.83
C LYS A 131 -2.71 -11.34 3.73
N ASP A 132 -3.88 -11.93 3.47
CA ASP A 132 -4.02 -12.93 2.41
C ASP A 132 -5.44 -13.09 1.80
N ASN A 133 -6.37 -12.20 2.11
CA ASN A 133 -7.78 -12.30 1.70
C ASN A 133 -8.26 -11.10 0.87
N VAL A 134 -9.32 -11.33 0.09
CA VAL A 134 -10.15 -10.29 -0.54
C VAL A 134 -11.31 -10.01 0.38
N VAL A 135 -11.52 -8.75 0.74
CA VAL A 135 -12.66 -8.35 1.59
C VAL A 135 -13.68 -7.65 0.71
N ILE A 136 -14.93 -8.12 0.72
CA ILE A 136 -16.05 -7.52 -0.01
C ILE A 136 -17.04 -6.97 1.02
N LEU A 137 -17.34 -5.68 0.96
CA LEU A 137 -18.44 -5.10 1.73
C LEU A 137 -19.69 -5.06 0.86
N ASP A 138 -20.60 -6.00 1.11
CA ASP A 138 -21.94 -6.04 0.52
C ASP A 138 -22.91 -5.23 1.39
N GLY A 139 -23.05 -3.96 1.05
CA GLY A 139 -23.95 -3.04 1.76
C GLY A 139 -24.41 -1.91 0.86
N SER A 140 -25.45 -1.21 1.28
CA SER A 140 -25.99 -0.06 0.58
C SER A 140 -24.93 1.03 0.33
N ASN A 141 -24.10 1.31 1.34
CA ASN A 141 -23.00 2.27 1.30
C ASN A 141 -23.40 3.63 0.67
N TYR A 142 -24.64 4.06 0.96
CA TYR A 142 -25.32 5.17 0.30
C TYR A 142 -24.82 6.55 0.77
N ILE A 143 -24.13 6.62 1.91
CA ILE A 143 -23.59 7.86 2.48
C ILE A 143 -22.13 8.05 2.04
N LYS A 144 -21.84 9.17 1.37
CA LYS A 144 -20.50 9.58 0.92
C LYS A 144 -19.49 9.63 2.06
N GLY A 145 -19.88 10.18 3.21
CA GLY A 145 -19.02 10.24 4.40
C GLY A 145 -18.57 8.86 4.87
N PHE A 146 -19.44 7.86 4.80
CA PHE A 146 -19.11 6.48 5.18
C PHE A 146 -18.14 5.83 4.18
N ARG A 147 -18.35 6.04 2.88
CA ARG A 147 -17.41 5.58 1.84
C ARG A 147 -16.03 6.21 2.02
N TYR A 148 -15.97 7.50 2.37
CA TYR A 148 -14.70 8.18 2.68
C TYR A 148 -13.98 7.58 3.89
N GLU A 149 -14.71 7.23 4.96
CA GLU A 149 -14.13 6.55 6.12
C GLU A 149 -13.52 5.19 5.74
N LEU A 150 -14.22 4.40 4.92
CA LEU A 150 -13.73 3.11 4.43
C LEU A 150 -12.52 3.27 3.49
N TYR A 151 -12.50 4.31 2.66
CA TYR A 151 -11.32 4.65 1.86
C TYR A 151 -10.12 5.03 2.72
N CYS A 152 -10.32 5.83 3.77
CA CYS A 152 -9.24 6.14 4.72
C CYS A 152 -8.72 4.87 5.42
N ALA A 153 -9.63 3.97 5.81
CA ALA A 153 -9.29 2.67 6.40
C ALA A 153 -8.46 1.79 5.45
N SER A 154 -8.88 1.65 4.18
CA SER A 154 -8.13 0.87 3.19
C SER A 154 -6.74 1.44 2.94
N LYS A 155 -6.60 2.78 2.89
CA LYS A 155 -5.29 3.45 2.78
C LYS A 155 -4.40 3.21 3.98
N ALA A 156 -4.93 3.32 5.20
CA ALA A 156 -4.17 3.07 6.42
C ALA A 156 -3.64 1.64 6.46
N ALA A 157 -4.44 0.68 5.99
CA ALA A 157 -4.06 -0.72 5.85
C ALA A 157 -3.15 -1.00 4.63
N LYS A 158 -2.81 0.00 3.80
CA LYS A 158 -2.06 -0.14 2.54
C LYS A 158 -2.73 -1.14 1.57
N SER A 159 -4.05 -1.21 1.63
CA SER A 159 -4.92 -2.04 0.82
C SER A 159 -5.31 -1.32 -0.48
N THR A 160 -5.36 -2.05 -1.59
CA THR A 160 -5.95 -1.55 -2.84
C THR A 160 -7.48 -1.61 -2.71
N GLN A 161 -8.17 -0.55 -3.08
CA GLN A 161 -9.63 -0.49 -3.06
C GLN A 161 -10.21 -0.41 -4.46
N CYS A 162 -11.31 -1.12 -4.68
CA CYS A 162 -12.20 -0.94 -5.82
C CYS A 162 -13.62 -0.61 -5.33
N THR A 163 -14.29 0.34 -5.97
CA THR A 163 -15.72 0.61 -5.76
C THR A 163 -16.52 0.07 -6.94
N VAL A 164 -17.44 -0.85 -6.66
CA VAL A 164 -18.42 -1.39 -7.63
C VAL A 164 -19.76 -0.73 -7.34
N TYR A 165 -20.25 0.06 -8.29
CA TYR A 165 -21.52 0.77 -8.18
C TYR A 165 -22.60 0.02 -8.96
N THR A 166 -23.63 -0.43 -8.26
CA THR A 166 -24.80 -1.07 -8.88
C THR A 166 -25.94 -0.08 -9.02
N ILE A 167 -26.44 0.09 -10.24
CA ILE A 167 -27.52 1.02 -10.59
C ILE A 167 -28.74 0.24 -11.03
N ARG A 168 -29.93 0.68 -10.61
CA ARG A 168 -31.20 0.17 -11.11
C ARG A 168 -32.22 1.29 -11.09
N ASP A 169 -33.10 1.32 -12.08
CA ASP A 169 -34.22 2.26 -12.11
C ASP A 169 -35.13 2.08 -10.88
N TYR A 170 -35.71 3.18 -10.42
CA TYR A 170 -36.55 3.19 -9.22
C TYR A 170 -37.77 2.27 -9.34
N GLU A 171 -38.51 2.34 -10.46
CA GLU A 171 -39.74 1.58 -10.64
C GLU A 171 -39.44 0.08 -10.76
N GLU A 172 -38.42 -0.26 -11.55
CA GLU A 172 -37.97 -1.65 -11.69
C GLU A 172 -37.46 -2.24 -10.36
N ALA A 173 -36.75 -1.44 -9.56
CA ALA A 173 -36.26 -1.86 -8.25
C ALA A 173 -37.41 -2.04 -7.25
N TRP A 174 -38.45 -1.21 -7.33
CA TRP A 174 -39.63 -1.31 -6.47
C TRP A 174 -40.49 -2.53 -6.80
N GLU A 175 -40.74 -2.81 -8.08
CA GLU A 175 -41.46 -4.02 -8.48
C GLU A 175 -40.69 -5.29 -8.05
N ALA A 176 -39.37 -5.30 -8.23
CA ALA A 176 -38.55 -6.40 -7.73
C ALA A 176 -38.48 -6.48 -6.20
N ASN A 177 -38.67 -5.38 -5.47
CA ASN A 177 -38.81 -5.42 -4.01
C ASN A 177 -40.11 -6.12 -3.59
N LYS A 178 -41.22 -5.87 -4.30
CA LYS A 178 -42.52 -6.52 -4.02
C LYS A 178 -42.48 -8.03 -4.27
N LEU A 179 -41.75 -8.47 -5.30
CA LEU A 179 -41.62 -9.90 -5.62
C LEU A 179 -40.90 -10.68 -4.49
N ARG A 180 -40.05 -10.02 -3.69
CA ARG A 180 -39.41 -10.65 -2.52
C ARG A 180 -40.43 -11.07 -1.45
N CYS A 181 -41.61 -10.46 -1.41
CA CYS A 181 -42.70 -10.89 -0.54
C CYS A 181 -43.34 -12.21 -0.98
N GLN A 182 -43.23 -12.57 -2.27
CA GLN A 182 -43.93 -13.70 -2.89
C GLN A 182 -43.09 -14.98 -2.93
N ASP A 183 -41.76 -14.86 -2.88
CA ASP A 183 -40.81 -15.98 -2.89
C ASP A 183 -40.67 -16.70 -1.53
N VAL A 184 -41.50 -16.38 -0.52
CA VAL A 184 -41.61 -17.15 0.72
C VAL A 184 -42.43 -18.42 0.45
N LYS A 185 -41.90 -19.32 -0.39
CA LYS A 185 -42.32 -20.72 -0.41
C LYS A 185 -41.46 -21.47 0.61
N GLU A 186 -42.12 -22.09 1.57
CA GLU A 186 -41.55 -22.65 2.82
C GLU A 186 -40.55 -23.81 2.65
N GLU A 187 -40.11 -24.17 1.44
CA GLU A 187 -39.61 -25.53 1.18
C GLU A 187 -38.11 -25.72 0.91
N GLU A 188 -37.25 -24.70 0.90
CA GLU A 188 -35.80 -24.96 0.75
C GLU A 188 -34.95 -24.40 1.89
N SER A 189 -34.70 -25.31 2.85
CA SER A 189 -33.70 -25.23 3.89
C SER A 189 -32.28 -25.16 3.32
N CYS A 190 -31.53 -24.09 3.61
CA CYS A 190 -30.10 -24.09 3.94
C CYS A 190 -29.59 -22.67 4.21
N GLU A 191 -29.26 -22.36 5.47
CA GLU A 191 -28.34 -21.29 5.99
C GLU A 191 -28.37 -19.86 5.42
N ARG A 192 -29.24 -19.52 4.46
CA ARG A 192 -29.32 -18.20 3.84
C ARG A 192 -30.41 -17.36 4.49
N ILE A 193 -30.04 -16.11 4.81
CA ILE A 193 -30.97 -15.10 5.29
C ILE A 193 -32.03 -14.86 4.22
N GLN A 194 -33.31 -15.07 4.57
CA GLN A 194 -34.41 -14.80 3.67
C GLN A 194 -34.47 -13.31 3.33
N PRO A 195 -34.65 -12.94 2.05
CA PRO A 195 -34.65 -11.55 1.63
C PRO A 195 -35.90 -10.82 2.15
N VAL A 196 -35.74 -10.05 3.23
CA VAL A 196 -36.82 -9.21 3.77
C VAL A 196 -37.06 -8.01 2.84
N PRO A 197 -38.31 -7.78 2.39
CA PRO A 197 -38.68 -6.63 1.55
C PRO A 197 -38.60 -5.32 2.35
N TYR A 198 -38.27 -4.23 1.65
CA TYR A 198 -38.34 -2.88 2.22
C TYR A 198 -39.79 -2.38 2.23
N THR A 199 -40.19 -1.63 3.26
CA THR A 199 -41.44 -0.85 3.24
C THR A 199 -41.30 0.31 2.23
N GLN A 200 -42.41 0.78 1.68
CA GLN A 200 -42.42 1.91 0.74
C GLN A 200 -41.70 3.14 1.32
N GLU A 201 -41.99 3.48 2.58
CA GLU A 201 -41.38 4.62 3.27
C GLU A 201 -39.85 4.50 3.32
N VAL A 202 -39.34 3.34 3.73
CA VAL A 202 -37.89 3.10 3.83
C VAL A 202 -37.25 3.08 2.45
N PHE A 203 -37.90 2.43 1.48
CA PHE A 203 -37.40 2.34 0.11
C PHE A 203 -37.27 3.71 -0.55
N ASP A 204 -38.30 4.56 -0.41
CA ASP A 204 -38.29 5.93 -0.91
C ASP A 204 -37.23 6.78 -0.20
N ALA A 205 -37.13 6.68 1.12
CA ALA A 205 -36.12 7.40 1.88
C ALA A 205 -34.70 7.03 1.43
N LEU A 206 -34.41 5.73 1.28
CA LEU A 206 -33.09 5.26 0.88
C LEU A 206 -32.76 5.59 -0.57
N THR A 207 -33.73 5.52 -1.48
CA THR A 207 -33.47 5.64 -2.93
C THR A 207 -33.56 7.08 -3.43
N LYS A 208 -34.58 7.84 -3.02
CA LYS A 208 -34.86 9.19 -3.55
C LYS A 208 -34.24 10.31 -2.73
N LEU A 209 -34.15 10.14 -1.41
CA LEU A 209 -33.79 11.23 -0.50
C LEU A 209 -32.36 11.14 0.05
N ARG A 210 -31.87 9.93 0.33
CA ARG A 210 -30.62 9.73 1.07
C ARG A 210 -29.46 9.23 0.20
N PHE A 211 -29.71 8.68 -0.98
CA PHE A 211 -28.65 8.10 -1.81
C PHE A 211 -27.74 9.18 -2.39
N GLU A 212 -26.45 9.15 -2.00
CA GLU A 212 -25.43 10.03 -2.56
C GLU A 212 -24.57 9.25 -3.56
N GLU A 213 -24.80 9.47 -4.86
CA GLU A 213 -24.10 8.74 -5.92
C GLU A 213 -22.56 8.87 -5.83
N PRO A 214 -21.81 7.78 -6.07
CA PRO A 214 -20.35 7.84 -6.15
C PRO A 214 -19.89 8.81 -7.25
N ASN A 215 -19.01 9.75 -6.90
CA ASN A 215 -18.60 10.82 -7.81
C ASN A 215 -17.26 10.53 -8.49
N SER A 216 -17.26 10.39 -9.82
CA SER A 216 -16.06 10.11 -10.63
C SER A 216 -14.97 11.20 -10.56
N ASN A 217 -15.34 12.46 -10.29
CA ASN A 217 -14.39 13.56 -10.13
C ASN A 217 -13.53 13.41 -8.86
N ASN A 218 -14.08 12.73 -7.84
CA ASN A 218 -13.36 12.45 -6.61
C ASN A 218 -12.60 11.14 -6.77
N ARG A 219 -11.27 11.19 -6.86
CA ARG A 219 -10.43 9.97 -6.96
C ARG A 219 -10.76 8.90 -5.91
N TRP A 220 -11.13 9.32 -4.70
CA TRP A 220 -11.44 8.42 -3.59
C TRP A 220 -12.88 7.87 -3.62
N ASP A 221 -13.80 8.53 -4.33
CA ASP A 221 -15.22 8.15 -4.45
C ASP A 221 -15.59 7.67 -5.85
N SER A 222 -14.60 7.55 -6.74
CA SER A 222 -14.82 7.18 -8.14
C SER A 222 -15.38 5.75 -8.24
N PRO A 223 -16.56 5.55 -8.86
CA PRO A 223 -17.07 4.22 -9.12
C PRO A 223 -16.27 3.59 -10.25
N LEU A 224 -15.26 2.78 -9.91
CA LEU A 224 -14.37 2.16 -10.91
C LEU A 224 -15.14 1.25 -11.86
N PHE A 225 -16.19 0.61 -11.38
CA PHE A 225 -17.08 -0.23 -12.17
C PHE A 225 -18.51 0.17 -11.85
N THR A 226 -19.29 0.46 -12.88
CA THR A 226 -20.71 0.80 -12.76
C THR A 226 -21.49 -0.20 -13.59
N VAL A 227 -22.44 -0.90 -12.97
CA VAL A 227 -23.17 -2.01 -13.62
C VAL A 227 -24.65 -1.99 -13.26
N GLN A 228 -25.50 -2.33 -14.23
CA GLN A 228 -26.90 -2.66 -14.00
C GLN A 228 -27.06 -4.17 -13.73
N PRO A 229 -28.20 -4.63 -13.20
CA PRO A 229 -28.45 -6.06 -12.98
C PRO A 229 -28.31 -6.93 -14.23
N SER A 230 -28.68 -6.41 -15.40
CA SER A 230 -28.60 -7.10 -16.70
C SER A 230 -27.19 -7.19 -17.28
N ASP A 231 -26.28 -6.32 -16.84
CA ASP A 231 -24.95 -6.20 -17.44
C ASP A 231 -24.03 -7.34 -17.01
N GLN A 232 -23.01 -7.65 -17.80
CA GLN A 232 -21.93 -8.54 -17.35
C GLN A 232 -20.88 -7.73 -16.61
N LEU A 233 -20.46 -8.20 -15.43
CA LEU A 233 -19.41 -7.56 -14.66
C LEU A 233 -18.05 -7.97 -15.23
N ASP A 234 -17.19 -7.00 -15.55
CA ASP A 234 -15.83 -7.31 -16.01
C ASP A 234 -14.93 -7.70 -14.82
N LEU A 235 -14.98 -8.98 -14.47
CA LEU A 235 -14.26 -9.56 -13.35
C LEU A 235 -12.73 -9.51 -13.54
N GLU A 236 -12.25 -9.59 -14.78
CA GLU A 236 -10.83 -9.52 -15.11
C GLU A 236 -10.28 -8.12 -14.86
N ASP A 237 -10.99 -7.10 -15.30
CA ASP A 237 -10.55 -5.73 -15.06
C ASP A 237 -10.62 -5.35 -13.58
N ILE A 238 -11.55 -5.91 -12.82
CA ILE A 238 -11.56 -5.81 -11.35
C ILE A 238 -10.31 -6.46 -10.76
N TYR A 239 -9.93 -7.67 -11.22
CA TYR A 239 -8.70 -8.32 -10.81
C TYR A 239 -7.48 -7.42 -11.07
N LYS A 240 -7.35 -6.87 -12.28
CA LYS A 240 -6.24 -5.97 -12.65
C LYS A 240 -6.22 -4.71 -11.78
N ALA A 241 -7.38 -4.11 -11.54
CA ALA A 241 -7.51 -2.92 -10.71
C ALA A 241 -7.04 -3.15 -9.26
N LEU A 242 -7.27 -4.36 -8.73
CA LEU A 242 -6.91 -4.73 -7.36
C LEU A 242 -5.48 -5.25 -7.22
N PHE A 243 -5.04 -6.12 -8.15
CA PHE A 243 -3.82 -6.90 -8.03
C PHE A 243 -2.69 -6.47 -8.97
N GLU A 244 -2.94 -5.69 -10.01
CA GLU A 244 -1.89 -5.24 -10.94
C GLU A 244 -1.52 -3.78 -10.73
N LYS A 245 -2.49 -2.91 -10.37
CA LYS A 245 -2.20 -1.52 -10.00
C LYS A 245 -1.28 -1.44 -8.78
N LYS A 246 -0.25 -0.57 -8.86
CA LYS A 246 0.61 -0.28 -7.72
C LYS A 246 -0.24 0.34 -6.60
N PRO A 247 -0.04 -0.06 -5.33
CA PRO A 247 -0.75 0.58 -4.24
C PRO A 247 -0.43 2.08 -4.23
N PRO A 248 -1.38 2.92 -3.77
CA PRO A 248 -1.17 4.35 -3.67
C PRO A 248 0.09 4.64 -2.82
N PRO A 249 0.94 5.59 -3.23
CA PRO A 249 2.11 5.93 -2.44
C PRO A 249 1.64 6.43 -1.07
N PRO A 250 2.32 6.01 0.02
CA PRO A 250 1.99 6.47 1.38
C PRO A 250 2.07 7.99 1.45
N ASN A 251 1.08 8.62 2.09
CA ASN A 251 1.09 10.07 2.29
C ASN A 251 2.30 10.45 3.17
N GLN A 252 3.12 11.41 2.71
CA GLN A 252 4.30 11.88 3.44
C GLN A 252 3.94 12.40 4.84
N SER A 253 2.75 12.98 5.03
CA SER A 253 2.27 13.46 6.34
C SER A 253 2.02 12.34 7.37
N THR A 254 1.95 11.08 6.94
CA THR A 254 1.73 9.91 7.81
C THR A 254 2.96 9.01 7.93
N GLN A 255 4.05 9.39 7.27
CA GLN A 255 5.33 8.71 7.43
C GLN A 255 6.02 9.28 8.67
N ASN A 256 6.38 8.41 9.60
CA ASN A 256 7.31 8.81 10.65
C ASN A 256 8.58 9.29 9.95
N PRO A 257 9.09 10.50 10.25
CA PRO A 257 10.37 10.93 9.70
C PRO A 257 11.42 9.86 10.00
N PRO A 258 12.35 9.59 9.05
CA PRO A 258 13.40 8.62 9.29
C PRO A 258 14.08 8.94 10.62
N LEU A 259 14.30 7.91 11.45
CA LEU A 259 14.97 8.07 12.74
C LEU A 259 16.39 8.58 12.46
N THR A 260 16.61 9.89 12.64
CA THR A 260 17.93 10.48 12.53
C THR A 260 18.84 9.85 13.57
N SER A 261 20.12 9.64 13.23
CA SER A 261 21.11 9.31 14.25
C SER A 261 21.07 10.40 15.33
N THR A 262 21.02 9.99 16.60
CA THR A 262 20.81 10.87 17.76
C THR A 262 21.79 12.04 17.86
N ASN A 263 22.88 12.01 17.10
CA ASN A 263 23.98 12.96 17.14
C ASN A 263 24.20 13.76 15.83
N PHE A 264 23.41 13.57 14.76
CA PHE A 264 23.69 14.19 13.45
C PHE A 264 23.77 15.72 13.49
N LEU A 265 22.79 16.38 14.12
CA LEU A 265 22.73 17.84 14.16
C LEU A 265 23.89 18.45 14.96
N TYR A 266 24.32 17.76 16.01
CA TYR A 266 25.46 18.17 16.82
C TYR A 266 26.76 18.02 16.03
N GLU A 267 26.97 16.88 15.35
CA GLU A 267 28.17 16.67 14.53
C GLU A 267 28.22 17.64 13.33
N LEU A 268 27.08 17.91 12.68
CA LEU A 268 26.96 18.91 11.62
C LEU A 268 27.39 20.31 12.10
N ASP A 269 26.91 20.73 13.26
CA ASP A 269 27.25 22.03 13.82
C ASP A 269 28.74 22.11 14.19
N LYS A 270 29.27 21.07 14.83
CA LYS A 270 30.68 20.94 15.21
C LYS A 270 31.62 20.99 14.00
N VAL A 271 31.30 20.23 12.94
CA VAL A 271 32.10 20.18 11.70
C VAL A 271 32.08 21.53 10.97
N THR A 272 30.90 22.13 10.80
CA THR A 272 30.79 23.42 10.11
C THR A 272 31.48 24.54 10.89
N GLN A 273 31.46 24.49 12.23
CA GLN A 273 32.19 25.42 13.09
C GLN A 273 33.70 25.28 12.97
N ALA A 274 34.22 24.05 12.97
CA ALA A 274 35.64 23.78 12.83
C ALA A 274 36.18 24.31 11.49
N ILE A 275 35.47 24.07 10.39
CA ILE A 275 35.82 24.57 9.05
C ILE A 275 35.80 26.11 9.03
N SER A 276 34.74 26.73 9.57
CA SER A 276 34.66 28.20 9.64
C SER A 276 35.77 28.82 10.50
N LYS A 277 36.22 28.15 11.56
CA LYS A 277 37.35 28.61 12.38
C LYS A 277 38.66 28.58 11.59
N GLN A 278 38.95 27.49 10.90
CA GLN A 278 40.17 27.34 10.08
C GLN A 278 40.23 28.42 8.98
N ILE A 279 39.10 28.74 8.36
CA ILE A 279 38.99 29.83 7.38
C ILE A 279 39.35 31.19 7.99
N LEU A 280 38.84 31.48 9.19
CA LEU A 280 39.12 32.75 9.88
C LEU A 280 40.58 32.85 10.34
N GLU A 281 41.18 31.74 10.76
CA GLU A 281 42.60 31.65 11.11
C GLU A 281 43.49 31.86 9.88
N ALA A 282 43.18 31.22 8.75
CA ALA A 282 43.89 31.43 7.48
C ALA A 282 43.82 32.90 7.02
N LYS A 283 42.68 33.56 7.24
CA LYS A 283 42.52 35.00 6.98
C LYS A 283 43.40 35.86 7.90
N GLN A 284 43.48 35.55 9.20
CA GLN A 284 44.32 36.30 10.14
C GLN A 284 45.82 36.18 9.79
N LEU A 285 46.23 35.04 9.25
CA LEU A 285 47.60 34.79 8.82
C LEU A 285 47.94 35.37 7.43
N ASN A 286 47.01 36.09 6.78
CA ASN A 286 47.14 36.63 5.42
C ASN A 286 47.65 35.58 4.42
N ILE A 287 47.15 34.34 4.54
CA ILE A 287 47.44 33.30 3.55
C ILE A 287 46.52 33.56 2.36
N ASP A 288 47.09 34.16 1.31
CA ASP A 288 46.41 34.46 0.03
C ASP A 288 46.31 33.23 -0.90
N GLY A 289 46.81 32.08 -0.45
CA GLY A 289 46.75 30.81 -1.18
C GLY A 289 45.52 29.96 -0.87
N GLU A 290 45.45 28.81 -1.53
CA GLU A 290 44.49 27.74 -1.28
C GLU A 290 44.41 27.34 0.20
N VAL A 291 43.22 27.43 0.81
CA VAL A 291 42.99 26.93 2.17
C VAL A 291 42.73 25.43 2.09
N LYS A 292 43.64 24.64 2.66
CA LYS A 292 43.56 23.18 2.70
C LYS A 292 43.05 22.72 4.07
N PHE A 293 42.19 21.70 4.06
CA PHE A 293 41.64 21.10 5.27
C PHE A 293 42.27 19.72 5.49
N PRO A 294 43.10 19.52 6.53
CA PRO A 294 43.76 18.23 6.80
C PRO A 294 42.78 17.07 6.96
N ASP A 295 41.63 17.34 7.57
CA ASP A 295 40.57 16.35 7.81
C ASP A 295 39.78 15.98 6.54
N TYR A 296 39.91 16.75 5.45
CA TYR A 296 39.17 16.58 4.20
C TYR A 296 40.12 16.62 2.99
N PRO A 297 40.88 15.53 2.74
CA PRO A 297 41.82 15.48 1.63
C PRO A 297 41.10 15.65 0.28
N GLY A 298 41.64 16.54 -0.56
CA GLY A 298 41.08 16.88 -1.87
C GLY A 298 40.03 18.00 -1.86
N CYS A 299 39.67 18.54 -0.69
CA CYS A 299 38.82 19.72 -0.59
C CYS A 299 39.68 20.97 -0.32
N VAL A 300 39.55 21.95 -1.21
CA VAL A 300 40.32 23.20 -1.17
C VAL A 300 39.35 24.36 -1.40
N LEU A 301 39.54 25.47 -0.66
CA LEU A 301 38.85 26.72 -0.97
C LEU A 301 39.64 27.53 -2.00
N ASP A 302 38.92 28.10 -2.96
CA ASP A 302 39.52 28.80 -4.09
C ASP A 302 40.40 30.00 -3.67
N PRO A 303 41.50 30.28 -4.39
CA PRO A 303 42.34 31.45 -4.14
C PRO A 303 41.52 32.74 -4.20
N GLY A 304 41.59 33.57 -3.15
CA GLY A 304 40.80 34.81 -3.03
C GLY A 304 39.57 34.71 -2.11
N PHE A 305 39.23 33.51 -1.61
CA PHE A 305 38.19 33.32 -0.59
C PHE A 305 38.48 34.15 0.68
N THR A 306 39.73 34.13 1.16
CA THR A 306 40.16 34.79 2.40
C THR A 306 40.03 36.33 2.35
N HIS A 307 40.22 36.95 1.17
CA HIS A 307 40.12 38.39 0.99
C HIS A 307 38.66 38.89 1.07
N ASN A 308 37.73 38.13 0.48
CA ASN A 308 36.32 38.54 0.32
C ASN A 308 35.40 38.14 1.49
N VAL A 309 35.89 37.29 2.39
CA VAL A 309 35.07 36.71 3.47
C VAL A 309 35.09 37.58 4.72
N ASN A 310 33.94 38.17 5.04
CA ASN A 310 33.67 38.81 6.34
C ASN A 310 33.12 37.74 7.31
N PRO A 311 33.54 37.72 8.60
CA PRO A 311 32.95 36.86 9.64
C PRO A 311 31.41 36.82 9.62
N GLN A 312 30.75 37.94 9.35
CA GLN A 312 29.29 38.05 9.26
C GLN A 312 28.72 37.32 8.04
N LYS A 313 29.40 37.37 6.89
CA LYS A 313 29.01 36.64 5.67
C LYS A 313 29.17 35.14 5.87
N LEU A 314 30.29 34.71 6.46
CA LEU A 314 30.54 33.31 6.77
C LEU A 314 29.49 32.73 7.72
N LEU A 315 29.11 33.50 8.76
CA LEU A 315 28.03 33.11 9.68
C LEU A 315 26.68 32.98 8.96
N ARG A 316 26.38 33.89 8.02
CA ARG A 316 25.15 33.83 7.21
C ARG A 316 25.13 32.57 6.33
N TRP A 317 26.22 32.29 5.62
CA TRP A 317 26.33 31.10 4.77
C TRP A 317 26.27 29.81 5.58
N ARG A 318 26.88 29.75 6.77
CA ARG A 318 26.74 28.63 7.70
C ARG A 318 25.28 28.40 8.09
N ARG A 319 24.54 29.44 8.48
CA ARG A 319 23.11 29.32 8.83
C ARG A 319 22.26 28.82 7.65
N GLN A 320 22.54 29.29 6.44
CA GLN A 320 21.88 28.81 5.23
C GLN A 320 22.17 27.33 4.97
N PHE A 321 23.44 26.92 5.03
CA PHE A 321 23.84 25.52 4.89
C PHE A 321 23.18 24.61 5.93
N LEU A 322 23.15 25.02 7.20
CA LEU A 322 22.47 24.28 8.27
C LEU A 322 20.97 24.12 7.99
N THR A 323 20.34 25.12 7.36
CA THR A 323 18.92 25.04 6.98
C THR A 323 18.72 24.06 5.83
N TYR A 324 19.60 24.05 4.82
CA TYR A 324 19.56 23.09 3.71
C TYR A 324 19.82 21.65 4.18
N ALA A 325 20.81 21.45 5.04
CA ALA A 325 21.10 20.15 5.64
C ALA A 325 19.92 19.63 6.48
N LYS A 326 19.19 20.54 7.13
CA LYS A 326 17.96 20.23 7.87
C LYS A 326 16.73 19.93 6.99
N MET A 327 16.76 20.27 5.70
CA MET A 327 15.66 19.96 4.78
C MET A 327 15.91 18.67 4.02
N ASN A 328 17.18 18.35 3.78
CA ASN A 328 17.62 17.24 2.93
C ASN A 328 18.18 16.05 3.72
N HIS A 329 17.66 15.79 4.94
CA HIS A 329 18.12 14.73 5.84
C HIS A 329 18.06 13.33 5.21
N SER A 330 19.11 12.98 4.48
CA SER A 330 19.42 11.61 4.11
C SER A 330 20.38 11.10 5.18
N ASN A 331 20.36 9.81 5.52
CA ASN A 331 21.31 9.18 6.45
C ASN A 331 22.73 9.16 5.84
N GLU A 332 23.31 10.33 5.57
CA GLU A 332 24.62 10.47 4.95
C GLU A 332 25.72 10.30 5.99
N ASP A 333 26.81 9.68 5.57
CA ASP A 333 28.00 9.50 6.39
C ASP A 333 28.50 10.86 6.91
N ILE A 334 28.72 10.95 8.22
CA ILE A 334 29.25 12.13 8.92
C ILE A 334 30.50 12.69 8.23
N ASN A 335 31.31 11.79 7.65
CA ASN A 335 32.55 12.11 6.94
C ASN A 335 32.36 12.92 5.64
N LYS A 336 31.15 12.96 5.06
CA LYS A 336 30.85 13.70 3.83
C LYS A 336 30.35 15.12 4.09
N ILE A 337 29.85 15.40 5.29
CA ILE A 337 29.28 16.70 5.68
C ILE A 337 30.28 17.84 5.47
N GLY A 338 31.51 17.66 5.94
CA GLY A 338 32.56 18.67 5.79
C GLY A 338 32.89 18.97 4.33
N ARG A 339 32.92 17.94 3.48
CA ARG A 339 33.15 18.08 2.03
C ARG A 339 32.04 18.89 1.36
N TYR A 340 30.78 18.61 1.70
CA TYR A 340 29.63 19.35 1.16
C TYR A 340 29.63 20.80 1.62
N TYR A 341 30.00 21.08 2.86
CA TYR A 341 30.09 22.45 3.35
C TYR A 341 31.18 23.24 2.61
N ILE A 342 32.36 22.64 2.39
CA ILE A 342 33.45 23.29 1.62
C ILE A 342 33.01 23.54 0.17
N GLN A 343 32.38 22.56 -0.49
CA GLN A 343 31.84 22.72 -1.84
C GLN A 343 30.76 23.80 -1.91
N TYR A 344 29.87 23.85 -0.92
CA TYR A 344 28.84 24.88 -0.80
C TYR A 344 29.46 26.27 -0.70
N LEU A 345 30.51 26.43 0.11
CA LEU A 345 31.21 27.71 0.26
C LEU A 345 31.87 28.17 -1.05
N ASN A 346 32.52 27.27 -1.80
CA ASN A 346 33.09 27.61 -3.11
C ASN A 346 32.01 28.06 -4.09
N LYS A 347 30.91 27.30 -4.18
CA LYS A 347 29.81 27.62 -5.11
C LYS A 347 29.11 28.94 -4.78
N THR A 348 28.91 29.22 -3.49
CA THR A 348 28.27 30.47 -3.02
C THR A 348 29.16 31.71 -3.22
N MET A 349 30.42 31.53 -3.59
CA MET A 349 31.34 32.63 -3.90
C MET A 349 31.51 32.88 -5.39
N THR A 350 31.29 31.87 -6.23
CA THR A 350 31.26 32.03 -7.70
C THR A 350 29.96 32.66 -8.21
N ASP A 351 28.88 32.52 -7.44
CA ASP A 351 27.60 33.23 -7.64
C ASP A 351 27.59 34.57 -6.89
#